data_AF-A0A9E2KHH6-F1
#
_entry.id   AF-A0A9E2KHH6-F1
#
_cell.length_a   1.000
_cell.length_b   1.000
_cell.length_c   1.000
_cell.angle_alpha   90.00
_cell.angle_beta   90.00
_cell.angle_gamma   90.00
#
_symmetry.space_group_name_H-M   'P 1'
#
loop_
_entity.id
_entity.type
_entity.pdbx_description
1 polymer ?
#
loop_
_entity_poly.entity_id
_entity_poly.type
_entity_poly.pdbx_seq_one_letter_code
_entity_poly.pdbx_strand_id
1 'polypeptide(L)'
;MNRTQFKYTALTAILALGVGTTIPFLVGNDNFRPERDSVQSETLSYSVPLQVPEEVRFADEVIPLDRYDLRERMDRELMAFTYMHSSTMLTIKRANRYFPIIEPILKENGLPDDLKYLAVIESSLNPLARSRAGAAGMWQFMKGTGRDFGLEVNTNIDERYHIEKSTRAACDYLKQAYAKYGSWLCVAASYNAGQARISSQLTKQGVDRAVDLWLVEETHRYMFRLLAAKAVLSHPQQYGFLLKRRDLYPPIPYTTDTVNTGIADLASYARGKGITYAQLKDANPWLRDNFLQNKSGRTYVLKIPTQAGMHYDPKKTVPHNRAWVVD
;
A
#
# COMPACT_ATOMS: atom_id res chain seq x y z
N MET A 1 21.76 -41.78 55.44
CA MET A 1 22.48 -40.54 55.06
C MET A 1 22.09 -40.21 53.62
N ASN A 2 21.47 -39.04 53.38
CA ASN A 2 21.00 -38.46 52.09
C ASN A 2 19.86 -39.21 51.37
N ARG A 3 18.83 -38.60 50.75
CA ARG A 3 18.58 -37.21 50.29
C ARG A 3 17.07 -37.01 49.96
N THR A 4 16.54 -35.80 50.23
CA THR A 4 15.42 -35.05 49.55
C THR A 4 14.04 -35.71 49.35
N GLN A 5 12.98 -35.43 50.13
CA GLN A 5 12.05 -34.25 50.19
C GLN A 5 11.20 -33.98 48.93
N PHE A 6 9.96 -34.51 48.91
CA PHE A 6 8.80 -34.03 48.14
C PHE A 6 7.95 -33.11 49.04
N LYS A 7 7.52 -31.95 48.55
CA LYS A 7 6.61 -31.02 49.25
C LYS A 7 5.21 -31.08 48.65
N TYR A 8 4.22 -31.42 49.49
CA TYR A 8 2.81 -31.07 49.33
C TYR A 8 2.50 -29.89 50.26
N THR A 9 1.83 -28.85 49.75
CA THR A 9 1.21 -27.77 50.54
C THR A 9 -0.13 -27.48 49.85
N ALA A 10 -1.24 -28.00 50.37
CA ALA A 10 -2.05 -27.47 51.49
C ALA A 10 -2.80 -26.18 51.11
N LEU A 11 -4.08 -26.38 50.79
CA LEU A 11 -5.13 -25.40 50.53
C LEU A 11 -5.41 -24.60 51.82
N THR A 12 -5.46 -23.27 51.74
CA THR A 12 -6.07 -22.42 52.77
C THR A 12 -7.23 -21.64 52.15
N ALA A 13 -8.42 -21.86 52.71
CA ALA A 13 -9.65 -21.14 52.45
C ALA A 13 -9.67 -19.82 53.24
N ILE A 14 -10.11 -18.73 52.61
CA ILE A 14 -10.46 -17.48 53.30
C ILE A 14 -11.96 -17.26 53.15
N LEU A 15 -12.64 -17.22 54.29
CA LEU A 15 -14.03 -16.81 54.46
C LEU A 15 -14.10 -15.27 54.42
N ALA A 16 -15.04 -14.71 53.64
CA ALA A 16 -15.43 -13.31 53.77
C ALA A 16 -16.95 -13.17 53.64
N LEU A 17 -17.51 -12.45 54.61
CA LEU A 17 -18.92 -12.19 54.91
C LEU A 17 -19.67 -11.47 53.78
N GLY A 18 -20.97 -11.77 53.68
CA GLY A 18 -21.85 -11.19 52.68
C GLY A 18 -22.37 -9.78 52.98
N VAL A 19 -22.83 -9.11 51.93
CA VAL A 19 -23.94 -8.15 51.94
C VAL A 19 -24.67 -8.35 50.61
N GLY A 20 -25.96 -8.69 50.70
CA GLY A 20 -26.83 -8.78 49.54
C GLY A 20 -26.97 -7.42 48.86
N THR A 21 -26.74 -7.40 47.56
CA THR A 21 -27.29 -6.35 46.69
C THR A 21 -28.03 -7.07 45.59
N THR A 22 -29.35 -6.97 45.66
CA THR A 22 -30.28 -7.37 44.60
C THR A 22 -29.93 -6.59 43.35
N ILE A 23 -29.47 -7.26 42.30
CA ILE A 23 -29.36 -6.66 40.97
C ILE A 23 -30.79 -6.53 40.46
N PRO A 24 -31.35 -5.31 40.27
CA PRO A 24 -32.63 -5.17 39.61
C PRO A 24 -32.46 -5.64 38.17
N PHE A 25 -33.16 -6.72 37.81
CA PHE A 25 -33.44 -7.05 36.42
C PHE A 25 -34.20 -5.87 35.81
N LEU A 26 -33.53 -5.06 35.01
CA LEU A 26 -34.17 -4.16 34.06
C LEU A 26 -34.92 -5.04 33.06
N VAL A 27 -36.23 -5.23 33.29
CA VAL A 27 -37.15 -5.69 32.25
C VAL A 27 -37.28 -4.53 31.28
N GLY A 28 -36.35 -4.45 30.33
CA GLY A 28 -36.53 -3.65 29.14
C GLY A 28 -37.75 -4.17 28.41
N ASN A 29 -38.83 -3.41 28.42
CA ASN A 29 -39.96 -3.63 27.52
C ASN A 29 -39.56 -3.15 26.12
N ASP A 30 -38.57 -3.82 25.54
CA ASP A 30 -38.29 -3.69 24.12
C ASP A 30 -39.39 -4.46 23.41
N ASN A 31 -40.32 -3.71 22.82
CA ASN A 31 -41.13 -4.21 21.70
C ASN A 31 -40.20 -4.43 20.49
N PHE A 32 -39.19 -5.29 20.65
CA PHE A 32 -38.38 -5.80 19.58
C PHE A 32 -39.27 -6.79 18.84
N ARG A 33 -40.01 -6.28 17.84
CA ARG A 33 -40.61 -7.14 16.82
C ARG A 33 -39.47 -7.95 16.21
N PRO A 34 -39.43 -9.29 16.35
CA PRO A 34 -38.50 -10.09 15.59
C PRO A 34 -39.12 -10.25 14.22
N GLU A 35 -39.18 -9.17 13.44
CA GLU A 35 -39.25 -9.34 12.00
C GLU A 35 -37.85 -9.82 11.62
N ARG A 36 -37.66 -11.15 11.70
CA ARG A 36 -36.56 -11.83 11.05
C ARG A 36 -36.80 -11.69 9.56
N ASP A 37 -36.49 -10.51 9.03
CA ASP A 37 -35.88 -10.45 7.73
C ASP A 37 -34.51 -11.09 7.92
N SER A 38 -34.48 -12.42 7.80
CA SER A 38 -33.27 -13.09 7.40
C SER A 38 -32.82 -12.37 6.14
N VAL A 39 -31.81 -11.50 6.26
CA VAL A 39 -31.08 -11.00 5.12
C VAL A 39 -30.47 -12.24 4.49
N GLN A 40 -31.19 -12.88 3.56
CA GLN A 40 -30.59 -13.80 2.63
C GLN A 40 -29.53 -12.98 1.92
N SER A 41 -28.26 -13.27 2.23
CA SER A 41 -27.18 -12.83 1.37
C SER A 41 -27.40 -13.55 0.03
N GLU A 42 -28.09 -12.91 -0.91
CA GLU A 42 -28.31 -13.43 -2.27
C GLU A 42 -27.02 -13.47 -3.11
N THR A 43 -25.85 -13.22 -2.52
CA THR A 43 -24.58 -13.49 -3.20
C THR A 43 -24.19 -14.94 -3.03
N LEU A 44 -24.66 -15.79 -3.96
CA LEU A 44 -23.93 -17.01 -4.31
C LEU A 44 -22.60 -16.58 -4.94
N SER A 45 -21.56 -16.40 -4.11
CA SER A 45 -20.21 -16.17 -4.61
C SER A 45 -19.61 -17.52 -4.98
N TYR A 46 -19.69 -17.89 -6.25
CA TYR A 46 -18.98 -19.06 -6.76
C TYR A 46 -17.49 -18.71 -6.86
N SER A 47 -16.64 -19.35 -6.05
CA SER A 47 -15.20 -19.32 -6.25
C SER A 47 -14.87 -20.24 -7.43
N VAL A 48 -14.56 -19.66 -8.58
CA VAL A 48 -14.10 -20.40 -9.75
C VAL A 48 -12.57 -20.46 -9.77
N PRO A 49 -11.95 -21.60 -10.16
CA PRO A 49 -10.52 -21.65 -10.37
C PRO A 49 -10.11 -20.56 -11.36
N LEU A 50 -9.10 -19.77 -11.00
CA LEU A 50 -8.55 -18.77 -11.91
C LEU A 50 -7.73 -19.48 -12.98
N GLN A 51 -7.94 -19.09 -14.24
CA GLN A 51 -7.06 -19.56 -15.31
C GLN A 51 -5.74 -18.82 -15.22
N VAL A 52 -4.68 -19.55 -14.83
CA VAL A 52 -3.31 -19.03 -14.93
C VAL A 52 -2.95 -18.91 -16.42
N PRO A 53 -2.51 -17.74 -16.89
CA PRO A 53 -2.13 -17.56 -18.28
C PRO A 53 -0.91 -18.42 -18.64
N GLU A 54 -0.69 -18.66 -19.94
CA GLU A 54 0.48 -19.42 -20.43
C GLU A 54 1.78 -18.66 -20.23
N GLU A 55 1.74 -17.34 -20.36
CA GLU A 55 2.86 -16.45 -20.09
C GLU A 55 2.39 -15.13 -19.45
N VAL A 56 3.29 -14.44 -18.78
CA VAL A 56 3.09 -13.06 -18.33
C VAL A 56 4.25 -12.18 -18.80
N ARG A 57 3.96 -10.89 -19.02
CA ARG A 57 4.94 -9.90 -19.46
C ARG A 57 5.16 -8.85 -18.39
N PHE A 58 6.40 -8.48 -18.15
CA PHE A 58 6.76 -7.37 -17.26
C PHE A 58 7.88 -6.55 -17.89
N ALA A 59 7.60 -5.28 -18.15
CA ALA A 59 8.39 -4.44 -19.05
C ALA A 59 8.61 -5.15 -20.40
N ASP A 60 9.86 -5.36 -20.78
CA ASP A 60 10.31 -6.08 -21.97
C ASP A 60 10.56 -7.58 -21.75
N GLU A 61 10.37 -8.09 -20.52
CA GLU A 61 10.59 -9.50 -20.19
C GLU A 61 9.31 -10.35 -20.36
N VAL A 62 9.48 -11.54 -20.95
CA VAL A 62 8.44 -12.57 -21.05
C VAL A 62 8.76 -13.71 -20.09
N ILE A 63 7.76 -14.13 -19.33
CA ILE A 63 7.86 -15.18 -18.32
C ILE A 63 6.87 -16.29 -18.69
N PRO A 64 7.33 -17.38 -19.32
CA PRO A 64 6.53 -18.58 -19.52
C PRO A 64 6.13 -19.20 -18.17
N LEU A 65 4.90 -19.69 -18.08
CA LEU A 65 4.30 -20.32 -16.90
C LEU A 65 3.90 -21.78 -17.18
N ASP A 66 4.68 -22.45 -18.02
CA ASP A 66 4.62 -23.88 -18.30
C ASP A 66 5.34 -24.71 -17.21
N ARG A 67 6.41 -24.16 -16.63
CA ARG A 67 7.12 -24.77 -15.50
C ARG A 67 6.23 -24.79 -14.25
N TYR A 68 6.09 -25.96 -13.63
CA TYR A 68 5.14 -26.20 -12.53
C TYR A 68 5.29 -25.20 -11.38
N ASP A 69 6.53 -24.90 -10.98
CA ASP A 69 6.82 -24.00 -9.88
C ASP A 69 6.41 -22.56 -10.21
N LEU A 70 6.67 -22.08 -11.43
CA LEU A 70 6.28 -20.73 -11.87
C LEU A 70 4.75 -20.60 -11.97
N ARG A 71 4.08 -21.63 -12.50
CA ARG A 71 2.62 -21.70 -12.62
C ARG A 71 1.94 -21.64 -11.26
N GLU A 72 2.36 -22.49 -10.33
CA GLU A 72 1.78 -22.54 -8.97
C GLU A 72 2.06 -21.24 -8.18
N ARG A 73 3.23 -20.63 -8.37
CA ARG A 73 3.57 -19.33 -7.75
C ARG A 73 2.71 -18.19 -8.28
N MET A 74 2.45 -18.18 -9.59
CA MET A 74 1.55 -17.20 -10.20
C MET A 74 0.11 -17.42 -9.75
N ASP A 75 -0.37 -18.67 -9.76
CA ASP A 75 -1.72 -19.04 -9.32
C ASP A 75 -2.00 -18.51 -7.90
N ARG A 76 -1.09 -18.78 -6.97
CA ARG A 76 -1.19 -18.34 -5.58
C ARG A 76 -1.42 -16.83 -5.46
N GLU A 77 -0.66 -16.01 -6.19
CA GLU A 77 -0.78 -14.56 -6.09
C GLU A 77 -1.97 -14.01 -6.88
N LEU A 78 -2.37 -14.63 -8.00
CA LEU A 78 -3.63 -14.33 -8.69
C LEU A 78 -4.84 -14.59 -7.78
N MET A 79 -4.87 -15.73 -7.09
CA MET A 79 -5.88 -16.04 -6.09
C MET A 79 -5.90 -15.00 -4.97
N ALA A 80 -4.73 -14.63 -4.44
CA ALA A 80 -4.65 -13.63 -3.38
C ALA A 80 -5.24 -12.27 -3.80
N PHE A 81 -4.87 -11.75 -4.97
CA PHE A 81 -5.43 -10.49 -5.47
C PHE A 81 -6.91 -10.59 -5.81
N THR A 82 -7.35 -11.72 -6.35
CA THR A 82 -8.76 -11.89 -6.73
C THR A 82 -9.66 -11.99 -5.51
N TYR A 83 -9.30 -12.83 -4.53
CA TYR A 83 -10.18 -13.15 -3.40
C TYR A 83 -10.01 -12.22 -2.18
N MET A 84 -8.97 -11.38 -2.13
CA MET A 84 -8.89 -10.28 -1.17
C MET A 84 -9.64 -9.04 -1.68
N HIS A 85 -10.94 -9.21 -1.99
CA HIS A 85 -11.71 -8.26 -2.79
C HIS A 85 -11.66 -6.82 -2.28
N SER A 86 -11.82 -6.61 -0.97
CA SER A 86 -11.83 -5.26 -0.38
C SER A 86 -10.50 -4.51 -0.61
N SER A 87 -9.38 -5.22 -0.51
CA SER A 87 -8.04 -4.65 -0.68
C SER A 87 -7.78 -4.32 -2.14
N THR A 88 -8.14 -5.22 -3.06
CA THR A 88 -7.96 -5.01 -4.50
C THR A 88 -8.87 -3.91 -5.03
N MET A 89 -10.15 -3.89 -4.64
CA MET A 89 -11.07 -2.81 -4.98
C MET A 89 -10.55 -1.46 -4.50
N LEU A 90 -10.09 -1.37 -3.24
CA LEU A 90 -9.53 -0.13 -2.72
C LEU A 90 -8.28 0.31 -3.50
N THR A 91 -7.45 -0.64 -3.90
CA THR A 91 -6.26 -0.39 -4.72
C THR A 91 -6.64 0.15 -6.10
N ILE A 92 -7.62 -0.43 -6.79
CA ILE A 92 -8.13 0.06 -8.09
C ILE A 92 -8.67 1.49 -7.95
N LYS A 93 -9.42 1.77 -6.89
CA LYS A 93 -9.93 3.13 -6.61
C LYS A 93 -8.79 4.13 -6.44
N ARG A 94 -7.73 3.77 -5.71
CA ARG A 94 -6.53 4.60 -5.51
C ARG A 94 -5.67 4.73 -6.76
N ALA A 95 -5.60 3.70 -7.61
CA ALA A 95 -4.90 3.73 -8.88
C ALA A 95 -5.43 4.88 -9.76
N ASN A 96 -6.75 5.08 -9.79
CA ASN A 96 -7.38 6.22 -10.47
C ASN A 96 -6.94 7.59 -9.96
N ARG A 97 -6.55 7.70 -8.69
CA ARG A 97 -6.04 8.94 -8.11
C ARG A 97 -4.55 9.14 -8.36
N TYR A 98 -3.74 8.08 -8.26
CA TYR A 98 -2.29 8.20 -8.14
C TYR A 98 -1.50 7.79 -9.38
N PHE A 99 -2.04 6.93 -10.25
CA PHE A 99 -1.38 6.63 -11.53
C PHE A 99 -1.19 7.86 -12.42
N PRO A 100 -2.15 8.82 -12.51
CA PRO A 100 -1.92 10.08 -13.22
C PRO A 100 -0.72 10.91 -12.71
N ILE A 101 -0.22 10.64 -11.50
CA ILE A 101 0.96 11.30 -10.92
C ILE A 101 2.21 10.46 -11.17
N ILE A 102 2.14 9.14 -11.01
CA ILE A 102 3.29 8.22 -11.12
C ILE A 102 3.73 8.03 -12.57
N GLU A 103 2.80 7.74 -13.47
CA GLU A 103 3.11 7.32 -14.85
C GLU A 103 3.88 8.40 -15.63
N PRO A 104 3.53 9.71 -15.56
CA PRO A 104 4.32 10.75 -16.22
C PRO A 104 5.75 10.83 -15.68
N ILE A 105 5.96 10.63 -14.37
CA ILE A 105 7.30 10.68 -13.76
C ILE A 105 8.14 9.49 -14.23
N LEU A 106 7.57 8.29 -14.32
CA LEU A 106 8.26 7.12 -14.87
C LEU A 106 8.67 7.38 -16.34
N LYS A 107 7.73 7.90 -17.13
CA LYS A 107 7.97 8.24 -18.55
C LYS A 107 9.05 9.31 -18.73
N GLU A 108 8.99 10.40 -17.97
CA GLU A 108 10.04 11.45 -17.94
C GLU A 108 11.42 10.87 -17.63
N ASN A 109 11.46 9.81 -16.84
CA ASN A 109 12.68 9.12 -16.47
C ASN A 109 13.09 8.00 -17.43
N GLY A 110 12.35 7.73 -18.51
CA GLY A 110 12.65 6.66 -19.45
C GLY A 110 12.49 5.26 -18.87
N LEU A 111 11.62 5.10 -17.86
CA LEU A 111 11.35 3.83 -17.20
C LEU A 111 10.08 3.17 -17.76
N PRO A 112 10.02 1.82 -17.81
CA PRO A 112 8.81 1.09 -18.15
C PRO A 112 7.65 1.45 -17.23
N ASP A 113 6.46 1.64 -17.81
CA ASP A 113 5.24 1.98 -17.07
C ASP A 113 4.84 0.90 -16.05
N ASP A 114 5.15 -0.36 -16.34
CA ASP A 114 4.91 -1.52 -15.47
C ASP A 114 5.54 -1.38 -14.08
N LEU A 115 6.60 -0.57 -13.92
CA LEU A 115 7.24 -0.37 -12.62
C LEU A 115 6.33 0.34 -11.61
N LYS A 116 5.23 0.97 -12.04
CA LYS A 116 4.20 1.51 -11.13
C LYS A 116 3.57 0.43 -10.24
N TYR A 117 3.58 -0.83 -10.67
CA TYR A 117 3.03 -1.93 -9.88
C TYR A 117 3.90 -2.28 -8.65
N LEU A 118 5.15 -1.80 -8.57
CA LEU A 118 5.92 -1.87 -7.33
C LEU A 118 5.24 -1.04 -6.23
N ALA A 119 4.83 0.20 -6.53
CA ALA A 119 4.07 1.03 -5.58
C ALA A 119 2.73 0.39 -5.15
N VAL A 120 2.13 -0.43 -6.02
CA VAL A 120 0.92 -1.21 -5.71
C VAL A 120 1.21 -2.28 -4.67
N ILE A 121 2.24 -3.11 -4.87
CA ILE A 121 2.54 -4.20 -3.94
C ILE A 121 3.22 -3.75 -2.65
N GLU A 122 3.86 -2.58 -2.66
CA GLU A 122 4.50 -1.99 -1.48
C GLU A 122 3.50 -1.35 -0.51
N SER A 123 2.50 -0.62 -1.04
CA SER A 123 1.63 0.21 -0.19
C SER A 123 0.14 0.14 -0.51
N SER A 124 -0.25 -0.61 -1.54
CA SER A 124 -1.60 -0.50 -2.14
C SER A 124 -1.93 0.96 -2.50
N LEU A 125 -0.92 1.67 -3.02
CA LEU A 125 -0.96 3.09 -3.35
C LEU A 125 -1.40 3.99 -2.18
N ASN A 126 -1.02 3.62 -0.96
CA ASN A 126 -1.30 4.42 0.23
C ASN A 126 -0.11 5.36 0.51
N PRO A 127 -0.26 6.68 0.32
CA PRO A 127 0.82 7.62 0.61
C PRO A 127 1.20 7.66 2.09
N LEU A 128 0.33 7.19 3.00
CA LEU A 128 0.55 7.17 4.45
C LEU A 128 1.07 5.82 4.97
N ALA A 129 1.36 4.85 4.10
CA ALA A 129 1.80 3.52 4.51
C ALA A 129 3.08 3.58 5.36
N ARG A 130 3.14 2.75 6.40
CA ARG A 130 4.33 2.56 7.22
C ARG A 130 4.42 1.10 7.67
N SER A 131 5.52 0.42 7.34
CA SER A 131 5.76 -0.95 7.80
C SER A 131 6.23 -0.98 9.26
N ARG A 132 6.17 -2.17 9.87
CA ARG A 132 6.74 -2.42 11.21
C ARG A 132 8.25 -2.17 11.24
N ALA A 133 8.95 -2.42 10.14
CA ALA A 133 10.39 -2.16 9.99
C ALA A 133 10.72 -0.67 9.78
N GLY A 134 9.72 0.18 9.53
CA GLY A 134 9.91 1.62 9.36
C GLY A 134 10.06 2.10 7.91
N ALA A 135 9.79 1.24 6.93
CA ALA A 135 9.57 1.62 5.55
C ALA A 135 8.34 2.52 5.46
N ALA A 136 8.36 3.57 4.62
CA ALA A 136 7.32 4.59 4.64
C ALA A 136 6.93 5.09 3.24
N GLY A 137 5.69 5.54 3.14
CA GLY A 137 5.13 6.15 1.95
C GLY A 137 4.76 5.16 0.86
N MET A 138 4.42 5.70 -0.31
CA MET A 138 3.89 4.94 -1.45
C MET A 138 4.87 3.89 -1.98
N TRP A 139 6.16 4.21 -1.91
CA TRP A 139 7.27 3.38 -2.40
C TRP A 139 7.99 2.62 -1.28
N GLN A 140 7.48 2.68 -0.03
CA GLN A 140 8.04 2.01 1.14
C GLN A 140 9.56 2.19 1.31
N PHE A 141 10.05 3.41 1.21
CA PHE A 141 11.47 3.67 1.44
C PHE A 141 11.83 3.50 2.92
N MET A 142 12.94 2.79 3.18
CA MET A 142 13.62 2.87 4.46
C MET A 142 14.22 4.27 4.64
N LYS A 143 14.37 4.72 5.89
CA LYS A 143 14.85 6.08 6.20
C LYS A 143 16.24 6.37 5.62
N GLY A 144 17.17 5.43 5.74
CA GLY A 144 18.52 5.53 5.16
C GLY A 144 18.46 5.62 3.64
N THR A 145 17.84 4.62 3.01
CA THR A 145 17.67 4.56 1.55
C THR A 145 17.00 5.80 0.99
N GLY A 146 15.93 6.31 1.61
CA GLY A 146 15.28 7.54 1.14
C GLY A 146 16.26 8.72 1.08
N ARG A 147 17.13 8.87 2.08
CA ARG A 147 18.16 9.92 2.09
C ARG A 147 19.25 9.69 1.05
N ASP A 148 19.66 8.43 0.87
CA ASP A 148 20.66 8.06 -0.15
C ASP A 148 20.18 8.44 -1.56
N PHE A 149 18.85 8.41 -1.79
CA PHE A 149 18.20 8.86 -3.01
C PHE A 149 17.59 10.27 -2.92
N GLY A 150 18.16 11.13 -2.07
CA GLY A 150 17.91 12.57 -2.08
C GLY A 150 16.65 13.05 -1.36
N LEU A 151 15.91 12.17 -0.68
CA LEU A 151 14.74 12.58 0.10
C LEU A 151 15.15 13.21 1.43
N GLU A 152 14.52 14.33 1.78
CA GLU A 152 14.63 14.89 3.12
C GLU A 152 13.84 14.05 4.12
N VAL A 153 14.54 13.52 5.13
CA VAL A 153 13.91 12.73 6.20
C VAL A 153 14.46 13.14 7.57
N ASN A 154 13.66 13.92 8.30
CA ASN A 154 13.87 14.35 9.68
C ASN A 154 12.55 14.28 10.48
N THR A 155 12.49 14.93 11.66
CA THR A 155 11.32 14.87 12.54
C THR A 155 10.16 15.74 12.08
N ASN A 156 10.44 16.82 11.34
CA ASN A 156 9.43 17.76 10.87
C ASN A 156 8.99 17.48 9.42
N ILE A 157 9.92 16.98 8.59
CA ILE A 157 9.77 16.66 7.18
C ILE A 157 10.15 15.20 6.92
N ASP A 158 9.29 14.47 6.20
CA ASP A 158 9.60 13.13 5.71
C ASP A 158 9.08 12.95 4.28
N GLU A 159 9.95 13.21 3.30
CA GLU A 159 9.61 13.20 1.88
C GLU A 159 9.40 11.79 1.31
N ARG A 160 9.57 10.74 2.11
CA ARG A 160 9.09 9.39 1.73
C ARG A 160 7.57 9.38 1.55
N TYR A 161 6.86 10.23 2.28
CA TYR A 161 5.41 10.44 2.14
C TYR A 161 5.07 11.38 0.96
N HIS A 162 6.03 12.10 0.39
CA HIS A 162 5.80 12.98 -0.75
C HIS A 162 5.75 12.15 -2.04
N ILE A 163 4.59 12.04 -2.68
CA ILE A 163 4.36 11.14 -3.81
C ILE A 163 5.32 11.42 -4.97
N GLU A 164 5.42 12.66 -5.45
CA GLU A 164 6.28 13.00 -6.59
C GLU A 164 7.77 12.80 -6.28
N LYS A 165 8.25 13.31 -5.13
CA LYS A 165 9.66 13.18 -4.75
C LYS A 165 10.06 11.72 -4.52
N SER A 166 9.25 10.96 -3.78
CA SER A 166 9.50 9.53 -3.58
C SER A 166 9.42 8.73 -4.88
N THR A 167 8.56 9.12 -5.84
CA THR A 167 8.53 8.49 -7.17
C THR A 167 9.81 8.76 -7.95
N ARG A 168 10.34 9.99 -7.91
CA ARG A 168 11.64 10.32 -8.55
C ARG A 168 12.79 9.56 -7.89
N ALA A 169 12.82 9.49 -6.56
CA ALA A 169 13.81 8.68 -5.83
C ALA A 169 13.71 7.18 -6.19
N ALA A 170 12.49 6.65 -6.36
CA ALA A 170 12.28 5.29 -6.86
C ALA A 170 12.81 5.13 -8.28
N CYS A 171 12.62 6.11 -9.16
CA CYS A 171 13.18 6.07 -10.50
C CYS A 171 14.71 5.93 -10.48
N ASP A 172 15.39 6.71 -9.64
CA ASP A 172 16.84 6.67 -9.51
C ASP A 172 17.34 5.33 -8.96
N TYR A 173 16.65 4.77 -7.96
CA TYR A 173 16.93 3.43 -7.47
C TYR A 173 16.79 2.37 -8.56
N LEU A 174 15.68 2.40 -9.30
CA LEU A 174 15.35 1.40 -10.33
C LEU A 174 16.34 1.46 -11.49
N LYS A 175 16.77 2.66 -11.91
CA LYS A 175 17.83 2.85 -12.91
C LYS A 175 19.16 2.28 -12.44
N GLN A 176 19.56 2.59 -11.20
CA GLN A 176 20.80 2.08 -10.64
C GLN A 176 20.79 0.54 -10.58
N ALA A 177 19.69 -0.06 -10.13
CA ALA A 177 19.54 -1.51 -10.10
C ALA A 177 19.52 -2.11 -11.52
N TYR A 178 18.85 -1.48 -12.48
CA TYR A 178 18.80 -1.98 -13.86
C TYR A 178 20.17 -1.93 -14.53
N ALA A 179 20.94 -0.86 -14.33
CA ALA A 179 22.32 -0.76 -14.80
C ALA A 179 23.22 -1.91 -14.29
N LYS A 180 22.88 -2.49 -13.13
CA LYS A 180 23.57 -3.64 -12.56
C LYS A 180 23.09 -4.98 -13.13
N TYR A 181 21.79 -5.16 -13.31
CA TYR A 181 21.20 -6.47 -13.60
C TYR A 181 20.79 -6.68 -15.06
N GLY A 182 20.44 -5.64 -15.81
CA GLY A 182 19.85 -5.76 -17.14
C GLY A 182 18.51 -6.51 -17.19
N SER A 183 17.88 -6.77 -16.04
CA SER A 183 16.58 -7.45 -15.90
C SER A 183 15.73 -6.73 -14.86
N TRP A 184 14.53 -6.31 -15.25
CA TRP A 184 13.53 -5.70 -14.39
C TRP A 184 13.00 -6.64 -13.32
N LEU A 185 12.94 -7.95 -13.57
CA LEU A 185 12.60 -8.92 -12.53
C LEU A 185 13.69 -9.02 -11.45
N CYS A 186 14.96 -8.99 -11.83
CA CYS A 186 16.08 -8.87 -10.88
C CYS A 186 16.03 -7.55 -10.12
N VAL A 187 15.70 -6.44 -10.80
CA VAL A 187 15.48 -5.13 -10.16
C VAL A 187 14.36 -5.21 -9.12
N ALA A 188 13.20 -5.75 -9.48
CA ALA A 188 12.06 -5.91 -8.57
C ALA A 188 12.41 -6.76 -7.35
N ALA A 189 13.05 -7.92 -7.55
CA ALA A 189 13.52 -8.75 -6.45
C ALA A 189 14.50 -7.99 -5.54
N SER A 190 15.40 -7.18 -6.12
CA SER A 190 16.36 -6.38 -5.38
C SER A 190 15.73 -5.22 -4.60
N TYR A 191 14.60 -4.70 -5.09
CA TYR A 191 13.82 -3.67 -4.41
C TYR A 191 13.32 -4.17 -3.05
N ASN A 192 12.83 -5.41 -2.99
CA ASN A 192 12.38 -6.07 -1.76
C ASN A 192 13.55 -6.57 -0.87
N ALA A 193 14.48 -7.33 -1.45
CA ALA A 193 15.49 -8.06 -0.68
C ALA A 193 16.82 -7.33 -0.52
N GLY A 194 17.01 -6.20 -1.22
CA GLY A 194 18.28 -5.50 -1.34
C GLY A 194 19.18 -6.09 -2.43
N GLN A 195 19.88 -5.19 -3.16
CA GLN A 195 20.77 -5.57 -4.26
C GLN A 195 21.91 -6.49 -3.84
N ALA A 196 22.49 -6.30 -2.65
CA ALA A 196 23.58 -7.17 -2.17
C ALA A 196 23.12 -8.63 -2.04
N ARG A 197 21.93 -8.85 -1.48
CA ARG A 197 21.35 -10.18 -1.30
C ARG A 197 21.05 -10.83 -2.64
N ILE A 198 20.37 -10.14 -3.55
CA ILE A 198 20.04 -10.70 -4.87
C ILE A 198 21.31 -11.05 -5.66
N SER A 199 22.31 -10.17 -5.68
CA SER A 199 23.57 -10.44 -6.39
C SER A 199 24.29 -11.67 -5.83
N SER A 200 24.34 -11.79 -4.51
CA SER A 200 24.94 -12.96 -3.84
C SER A 200 24.18 -14.24 -4.14
N GLN A 201 22.85 -14.22 -4.19
CA GLN A 201 22.05 -15.41 -4.45
C GLN A 201 22.10 -15.86 -5.91
N LEU A 202 22.09 -14.93 -6.87
CA LEU A 202 22.32 -15.24 -8.30
C LEU A 202 23.64 -15.97 -8.48
N THR A 203 24.71 -15.42 -7.92
CA THR A 203 26.06 -16.01 -7.97
C THR A 203 26.09 -17.38 -7.28
N LYS A 204 25.56 -17.47 -6.06
CA LYS A 204 25.62 -18.69 -5.24
C LYS A 204 24.84 -19.85 -5.86
N GLN A 205 23.71 -19.57 -6.49
CA GLN A 205 22.83 -20.58 -7.07
C GLN A 205 23.12 -20.85 -8.55
N GLY A 206 23.99 -20.05 -9.18
CA GLY A 206 24.37 -20.22 -10.58
C GLY A 206 23.22 -19.97 -11.55
N VAL A 207 22.36 -18.99 -11.25
CA VAL A 207 21.21 -18.62 -12.08
C VAL A 207 21.24 -17.12 -12.38
N ASP A 208 20.73 -16.75 -13.56
CA ASP A 208 20.74 -15.36 -14.03
C ASP A 208 19.39 -14.65 -13.84
N ARG A 209 18.31 -15.42 -13.65
CA ARG A 209 16.94 -14.89 -13.54
C ARG A 209 16.46 -14.92 -12.11
N ALA A 210 15.80 -13.85 -11.70
CA ALA A 210 15.25 -13.75 -10.34
C ALA A 210 14.21 -14.85 -10.04
N VAL A 211 13.39 -15.24 -11.02
CA VAL A 211 12.36 -16.29 -10.86
C VAL A 211 12.93 -17.69 -10.60
N ASP A 212 14.21 -17.89 -10.91
CA ASP A 212 14.93 -19.14 -10.69
C ASP A 212 15.63 -19.18 -9.34
N LEU A 213 15.65 -18.07 -8.60
CA LEU A 213 16.23 -18.02 -7.26
C LEU A 213 15.36 -18.75 -6.24
N TRP A 214 16.00 -19.62 -5.46
CA TRP A 214 15.49 -20.12 -4.21
C TRP A 214 15.72 -19.09 -3.10
N LEU A 215 14.68 -18.32 -2.76
CA LEU A 215 14.72 -17.27 -1.75
C LEU A 215 13.78 -17.60 -0.60
N VAL A 216 13.87 -16.81 0.48
CA VAL A 216 12.84 -16.84 1.52
C VAL A 216 11.48 -16.50 0.91
N GLU A 217 10.43 -17.09 1.48
CA GLU A 217 9.08 -17.05 0.93
C GLU A 217 8.62 -15.62 0.59
N GLU A 218 8.93 -14.63 1.42
CA GLU A 218 8.54 -13.24 1.18
C GLU A 218 9.06 -12.70 -0.17
N THR A 219 10.39 -12.74 -0.39
CA THR A 219 11.00 -12.22 -1.62
C THR A 219 10.64 -13.05 -2.83
N HIS A 220 10.50 -14.36 -2.62
CA HIS A 220 10.09 -15.27 -3.66
C HIS A 220 8.68 -14.96 -4.19
N ARG A 221 7.73 -14.73 -3.28
CA ARG A 221 6.37 -14.29 -3.61
C ARG A 221 6.32 -12.88 -4.19
N TYR A 222 7.26 -12.00 -3.80
CA TYR A 222 7.26 -10.59 -4.22
C TYR A 222 7.21 -10.44 -5.75
N MET A 223 8.00 -11.23 -6.49
CA MET A 223 8.02 -11.19 -7.95
C MET A 223 6.66 -11.58 -8.56
N PHE A 224 6.06 -12.67 -8.09
CA PHE A 224 4.75 -13.11 -8.60
C PHE A 224 3.61 -12.20 -8.13
N ARG A 225 3.75 -11.58 -6.97
CA ARG A 225 2.82 -10.56 -6.48
C ARG A 225 2.82 -9.34 -7.41
N LEU A 226 3.99 -8.93 -7.89
CA LEU A 226 4.14 -7.86 -8.88
C LEU A 226 3.42 -8.21 -10.19
N LEU A 227 3.66 -9.42 -10.70
CA LEU A 227 3.04 -9.92 -11.94
C LEU A 227 1.51 -10.04 -11.80
N ALA A 228 1.03 -10.57 -10.67
CA ALA A 228 -0.40 -10.67 -10.37
C ALA A 228 -1.06 -9.30 -10.19
N ALA A 229 -0.39 -8.36 -9.51
CA ALA A 229 -0.87 -6.98 -9.39
C ALA A 229 -1.06 -6.34 -10.77
N LYS A 230 -0.06 -6.49 -11.66
CA LYS A 230 -0.18 -6.04 -13.04
C LYS A 230 -1.37 -6.67 -13.76
N ALA A 231 -1.47 -8.00 -13.72
CA ALA A 231 -2.52 -8.73 -14.42
C ALA A 231 -3.92 -8.29 -13.96
N VAL A 232 -4.16 -8.28 -12.65
CA VAL A 232 -5.47 -7.96 -12.05
C VAL A 232 -5.82 -6.49 -12.26
N LEU A 233 -4.90 -5.55 -12.02
CA LEU A 233 -5.21 -4.13 -12.20
C LEU A 233 -5.26 -3.71 -13.67
N SER A 234 -4.63 -4.45 -14.60
CA SER A 234 -4.77 -4.14 -16.04
C SER A 234 -6.14 -4.58 -16.57
N HIS A 235 -6.69 -5.67 -16.03
CA HIS A 235 -7.94 -6.28 -16.51
C HIS A 235 -8.88 -6.69 -15.36
N PRO A 236 -9.29 -5.77 -14.47
CA PRO A 236 -9.98 -6.13 -13.23
C PRO A 236 -11.30 -6.89 -13.45
N GLN A 237 -11.99 -6.62 -14.55
CA GLN A 237 -13.23 -7.31 -14.92
C GLN A 237 -13.04 -8.82 -15.16
N GLN A 238 -11.89 -9.24 -15.70
CA GLN A 238 -11.56 -10.66 -15.88
C GLN A 238 -11.43 -11.41 -14.55
N TYR A 239 -11.20 -10.67 -13.47
CA TYR A 239 -11.04 -11.19 -12.10
C TYR A 239 -12.25 -10.86 -11.21
N GLY A 240 -13.41 -10.53 -11.81
CA GLY A 240 -14.66 -10.33 -11.08
C GLY A 240 -14.82 -8.96 -10.42
N PHE A 241 -13.94 -7.99 -10.70
CA PHE A 241 -14.05 -6.64 -10.16
C PHE A 241 -14.86 -5.73 -11.09
N LEU A 242 -16.14 -5.57 -10.77
CA LEU A 242 -17.11 -4.79 -11.55
C LEU A 242 -17.36 -3.42 -10.90
N LEU A 243 -16.40 -2.50 -11.00
CA LEU A 243 -16.56 -1.13 -10.48
C LEU A 243 -17.31 -0.25 -11.48
N LYS A 244 -17.97 0.80 -10.98
CA LYS A 244 -18.49 1.90 -11.80
C LYS A 244 -17.59 3.14 -11.64
N ARG A 245 -17.70 4.09 -12.58
CA ARG A 245 -16.97 5.38 -12.52
C ARG A 245 -17.12 6.08 -11.17
N ARG A 246 -18.33 6.05 -10.61
CA ARG A 246 -18.64 6.63 -9.30
C ARG A 246 -17.84 6.04 -8.13
N ASP A 247 -17.38 4.81 -8.26
CA ASP A 247 -16.69 4.08 -7.20
C ASP A 247 -15.20 4.46 -7.12
N LEU A 248 -14.61 4.96 -8.21
CA LEU A 248 -13.19 5.30 -8.33
C LEU A 248 -12.85 6.63 -7.66
N TYR A 249 -11.69 6.70 -6.99
CA TYR A 249 -11.25 7.96 -6.42
C TYR A 249 -10.67 8.88 -7.49
N PRO A 250 -11.23 10.08 -7.73
CA PRO A 250 -10.67 11.02 -8.69
C PRO A 250 -9.42 11.70 -8.10
N PRO A 251 -8.54 12.24 -8.96
CA PRO A 251 -7.55 13.23 -8.55
C PRO A 251 -8.20 14.39 -7.80
N ILE A 252 -7.54 14.88 -6.75
CA ILE A 252 -8.02 16.02 -5.98
C ILE A 252 -7.40 17.29 -6.59
N PRO A 253 -8.19 18.23 -7.16
CA PRO A 253 -7.65 19.48 -7.67
C PRO A 253 -7.11 20.35 -6.53
N TYR A 254 -5.90 20.89 -6.72
CA TYR A 254 -5.22 21.72 -5.76
C TYR A 254 -4.57 22.94 -6.44
N THR A 255 -4.37 24.00 -5.66
CA THR A 255 -3.39 25.05 -5.97
C THR A 255 -2.11 24.77 -5.18
N THR A 256 -1.02 25.45 -5.54
CA THR A 256 0.25 25.35 -4.83
C THR A 256 0.56 26.63 -4.11
N ASP A 257 1.13 26.53 -2.91
CA ASP A 257 1.70 27.65 -2.18
C ASP A 257 3.18 27.40 -1.90
N THR A 258 4.04 28.37 -2.23
CA THR A 258 5.48 28.26 -2.07
C THR A 258 5.92 28.98 -0.81
N VAL A 259 6.56 28.25 0.10
CA VAL A 259 7.03 28.79 1.38
C VAL A 259 8.53 28.62 1.50
N ASN A 260 9.21 29.66 1.94
CA ASN A 260 10.66 29.69 2.20
C ASN A 260 10.98 30.04 3.67
N THR A 261 9.97 30.19 4.50
CA THR A 261 10.07 30.42 5.95
C THR A 261 9.34 29.33 6.72
N GLY A 262 9.50 29.33 8.04
CA GLY A 262 8.78 28.39 8.90
C GLY A 262 7.30 28.77 9.04
N ILE A 263 6.46 27.78 9.31
CA ILE A 263 5.04 27.99 9.64
C ILE A 263 4.84 27.59 11.10
N ALA A 264 4.53 28.55 11.98
CA ALA A 264 4.44 28.30 13.41
C ALA A 264 3.25 27.40 13.81
N ASP A 265 2.12 27.50 13.10
CA ASP A 265 0.93 26.68 13.31
C ASP A 265 0.27 26.35 11.97
N LEU A 266 0.36 25.08 11.58
CA LEU A 266 -0.24 24.58 10.34
C LEU A 266 -1.78 24.62 10.39
N ALA A 267 -2.41 24.59 11.57
CA ALA A 267 -3.86 24.67 11.67
C ALA A 267 -4.35 26.09 11.31
N SER A 268 -3.72 27.13 11.86
CA SER A 268 -4.01 28.51 11.50
C SER A 268 -3.65 28.81 10.04
N TYR A 269 -2.53 28.26 9.55
CA TYR A 269 -2.18 28.36 8.13
C TYR A 269 -3.24 27.73 7.22
N ALA A 270 -3.68 26.50 7.51
CA ALA A 270 -4.75 25.83 6.77
C ALA A 270 -6.05 26.64 6.77
N ARG A 271 -6.45 27.17 7.94
CA ARG A 271 -7.63 28.02 8.08
C ARG A 271 -7.53 29.27 7.20
N GLY A 272 -6.35 29.90 7.16
CA GLY A 272 -6.08 31.05 6.28
C GLY A 272 -6.16 30.73 4.79
N LYS A 273 -6.05 29.45 4.41
CA LYS A 273 -6.25 28.96 3.04
C LYS A 273 -7.68 28.44 2.78
N GLY A 274 -8.58 28.54 3.76
CA GLY A 274 -9.96 28.06 3.64
C GLY A 274 -10.10 26.53 3.64
N ILE A 275 -9.11 25.81 4.19
CA ILE A 275 -9.12 24.34 4.30
C ILE A 275 -8.93 23.92 5.75
N THR A 276 -9.28 22.67 6.06
CA THR A 276 -9.02 22.09 7.39
C THR A 276 -7.57 21.67 7.54
N TYR A 277 -7.08 21.56 8.78
CA TYR A 277 -5.77 20.99 9.06
C TYR A 277 -5.63 19.57 8.50
N ALA A 278 -6.68 18.75 8.60
CA ALA A 278 -6.69 17.39 8.05
C ALA A 278 -6.51 17.41 6.52
N GLN A 279 -7.22 18.28 5.80
CA GLN A 279 -7.07 18.44 4.34
C GLN A 279 -5.65 18.86 3.95
N LEU A 280 -5.04 19.77 4.72
CA LEU A 280 -3.64 20.17 4.50
C LEU A 280 -2.69 18.97 4.67
N LYS A 281 -2.87 18.17 5.73
CA LYS A 281 -2.03 17.00 6.03
C LYS A 281 -2.23 15.86 5.04
N ASP A 282 -3.45 15.66 4.57
CA ASP A 282 -3.76 14.65 3.54
C ASP A 282 -3.12 15.02 2.19
N ALA A 283 -3.14 16.31 1.83
CA ALA A 283 -2.50 16.81 0.61
C ALA A 283 -0.96 16.86 0.72
N ASN A 284 -0.43 17.01 1.94
CA ASN A 284 1.01 17.14 2.23
C ASN A 284 1.44 16.18 3.35
N PRO A 285 1.32 14.86 3.15
CA PRO A 285 1.58 13.87 4.20
C PRO A 285 3.05 13.82 4.66
N TRP A 286 3.94 14.46 3.91
CA TRP A 286 5.35 14.66 4.24
C TRP A 286 5.60 15.72 5.32
N LEU A 287 4.64 16.58 5.62
CA LEU A 287 4.67 17.39 6.85
C LEU A 287 4.38 16.46 8.02
N ARG A 288 5.31 16.34 8.98
CA ARG A 288 5.22 15.35 10.07
C ARG A 288 4.79 15.91 11.41
N ASP A 289 4.87 17.22 11.57
CA ASP A 289 4.44 17.92 12.79
C ASP A 289 3.22 18.82 12.56
N ASN A 290 2.79 19.56 13.59
CA ASN A 290 1.77 20.61 13.51
C ASN A 290 2.34 22.00 13.14
N PHE A 291 3.65 22.11 12.95
CA PHE A 291 4.35 23.30 12.46
C PHE A 291 5.31 22.90 11.32
N LEU A 292 5.87 23.88 10.61
CA LEU A 292 7.00 23.72 9.68
C LEU A 292 8.22 24.48 10.22
N GLN A 293 9.23 23.74 10.66
CA GLN A 293 10.55 24.29 10.96
C GLN A 293 11.31 24.47 9.64
N ASN A 294 11.72 25.70 9.36
CA ASN A 294 12.48 26.01 8.15
C ASN A 294 13.56 27.06 8.44
N LYS A 295 14.37 26.78 9.46
CA LYS A 295 15.48 27.67 9.84
C LYS A 295 16.54 27.79 8.74
N SER A 296 16.62 26.80 7.85
CA SER A 296 17.54 26.75 6.72
C SER A 296 17.08 27.56 5.51
N GLY A 297 15.85 28.11 5.51
CA GLY A 297 15.32 28.90 4.39
C GLY A 297 15.07 28.09 3.12
N ARG A 298 14.90 26.76 3.23
CA ARG A 298 14.60 25.90 2.08
C ARG A 298 13.23 26.22 1.49
N THR A 299 13.10 26.09 0.18
CA THR A 299 11.82 26.26 -0.49
C THR A 299 11.01 24.97 -0.46
N TYR A 300 9.76 25.06 0.02
CA TYR A 300 8.78 23.99 -0.04
C TYR A 300 7.55 24.43 -0.83
N VAL A 301 6.95 23.51 -1.56
CA VAL A 301 5.70 23.71 -2.29
C VAL A 301 4.62 22.89 -1.63
N LEU A 302 3.65 23.55 -1.02
CA LEU A 302 2.51 22.92 -0.35
C LEU A 302 1.33 22.86 -1.31
N LYS A 303 0.65 21.71 -1.34
CA LYS A 303 -0.61 21.54 -2.08
C LYS A 303 -1.78 21.96 -1.22
N ILE A 304 -2.63 22.83 -1.75
CA ILE A 304 -3.83 23.35 -1.09
C ILE A 304 -5.04 22.86 -1.91
N PRO A 305 -5.81 21.88 -1.41
CA PRO A 305 -7.00 21.42 -2.12
C PRO A 305 -7.97 22.56 -2.39
N THR A 306 -8.54 22.59 -3.59
CA THR A 306 -9.52 23.61 -3.99
C THR A 306 -10.92 23.24 -3.50
N GLN A 307 -11.85 24.20 -3.48
CA GLN A 307 -13.26 23.94 -3.14
C GLN A 307 -13.89 22.85 -4.03
N ALA A 308 -13.54 22.80 -5.31
CA ALA A 308 -13.96 21.73 -6.21
C ALA A 308 -13.49 20.34 -5.74
N GLY A 309 -12.32 20.27 -5.11
CA GLY A 309 -11.76 19.03 -4.54
C GLY A 309 -12.35 18.65 -3.18
N MET A 310 -13.17 19.51 -2.56
CA MET A 310 -13.79 19.25 -1.25
C MET A 310 -15.07 18.43 -1.35
N HIS A 311 -15.70 18.41 -2.52
CA HIS A 311 -16.94 17.68 -2.75
C HIS A 311 -16.72 16.57 -3.75
N TYR A 312 -16.98 15.34 -3.31
CA TYR A 312 -16.93 14.19 -4.20
C TYR A 312 -18.16 14.21 -5.11
N ASP A 313 -17.95 14.35 -6.41
CA ASP A 313 -19.00 14.24 -7.42
C ASP A 313 -18.77 12.98 -8.28
N PRO A 314 -19.38 11.85 -7.91
CA PRO A 314 -19.16 10.59 -8.61
C PRO A 314 -19.64 10.62 -10.07
N LYS A 315 -20.50 11.57 -10.45
CA LYS A 315 -21.00 11.70 -11.83
C LYS A 315 -19.96 12.32 -12.76
N LYS A 316 -18.98 13.04 -12.21
CA LYS A 316 -17.89 13.69 -12.94
C LYS A 316 -16.58 12.90 -12.93
N THR A 317 -16.52 11.79 -12.18
CA THR A 317 -15.32 10.95 -12.13
C THR A 317 -15.01 10.39 -13.51
N VAL A 318 -13.83 10.73 -14.02
CA VAL A 318 -13.27 10.16 -15.25
C VAL A 318 -12.34 9.00 -14.88
N PRO A 319 -12.55 7.80 -15.43
CA PRO A 319 -11.64 6.68 -15.21
C PRO A 319 -10.33 6.94 -15.97
N HIS A 320 -9.20 6.89 -15.25
CA HIS A 320 -7.85 6.93 -15.82
C HIS A 320 -7.62 5.76 -16.78
N ASN A 321 -8.16 4.58 -16.44
CA ASN A 321 -8.23 3.43 -17.32
C ASN A 321 -9.68 2.95 -17.47
N ARG A 322 -10.20 2.98 -18.70
CA ARG A 322 -11.57 2.56 -19.02
C ARG A 322 -11.85 1.09 -18.69
N ALA A 323 -10.83 0.22 -18.70
CA ALA A 323 -10.98 -1.19 -18.36
C ALA A 323 -11.35 -1.41 -16.88
N TRP A 324 -11.20 -0.40 -16.02
CA TRP A 324 -11.55 -0.49 -14.60
C TRP A 324 -13.03 -0.39 -14.29
N VAL A 325 -13.84 0.05 -15.25
CA VAL A 325 -15.26 0.33 -15.03
C VAL A 325 -16.13 -0.38 -16.05
N VAL A 326 -17.37 -0.67 -15.65
CA VAL A 326 -18.38 -1.29 -16.51
C VAL A 326 -19.31 -0.30 -17.22
N ASP A 327 -19.20 1.01 -16.91
CA ASP A 327 -20.15 2.07 -17.31
C ASP A 327 -19.52 3.36 -17.89
#